data_AF-A0A9W9YS68-F1
#
_entry.id   AF-A0A9W9YS68-F1
#
_cell.length_a   1.000
_cell.length_b   1.000
_cell.length_c   1.000
_cell.angle_alpha   90.00
_cell.angle_beta   90.00
_cell.angle_gamma   90.00
#
_symmetry.space_group_name_H-M   'P 1'
#
loop_
_entity.id
_entity.type
_entity.pdbx_description
1 polymer ?
#
loop_
_entity_poly.entity_id
_entity_poly.type
_entity_poly.pdbx_seq_one_letter_code
_entity_poly.pdbx_strand_id
1 'polypeptide(L)'
;MTLQPIPDEQLNYFKFSLDVLNEFPKAIRKVFKSMWESTFRHRPGYQPWDDSIAVRNLFLGTEGGKTKVPTHLSYDEWDCTALFQATIYARSFALPDRKGHRRTLSDLYVKPHKLPHGKFHTSVVSPGGNTAETLALAIDQLRLLRNSLCHSTTSKIDKPTFDQYTQNAKDAFKALGVKTDLIDAIGGLTESDFPTEQVRKLEQDILKETRAHDKFIEDVISDIDELNRKVDKTASKEDISMIKGQLDETFK
;
A
#
# COMPACT_ATOMS: atom_id res chain seq x y z
N MET A 1 -7.25 -39.30 15.80
CA MET A 1 -6.19 -38.38 16.25
C MET A 1 -6.87 -37.09 16.62
N THR A 2 -6.91 -36.74 17.91
CA THR A 2 -7.46 -35.47 18.39
C THR A 2 -6.48 -34.36 18.04
N LEU A 3 -6.89 -33.40 17.21
CA LEU A 3 -6.12 -32.21 16.90
C LEU A 3 -5.78 -31.48 18.21
N GLN A 4 -4.52 -31.08 18.38
CA GLN A 4 -4.14 -30.22 19.50
C GLN A 4 -4.89 -28.88 19.38
N PRO A 5 -5.41 -28.33 20.50
CA PRO A 5 -6.10 -27.05 20.48
C PRO A 5 -5.20 -25.94 19.94
N ILE A 6 -5.73 -25.09 19.06
CA ILE A 6 -5.02 -23.89 18.59
C ILE A 6 -4.86 -22.93 19.76
N PRO A 7 -3.63 -22.51 20.14
CA PRO A 7 -3.43 -21.52 21.18
C PRO A 7 -4.06 -20.17 20.82
N ASP A 8 -4.60 -19.45 21.81
CA ASP A 8 -5.29 -18.16 21.59
C ASP A 8 -4.45 -17.15 20.79
N GLU A 9 -3.15 -17.07 21.04
CA GLU A 9 -2.25 -16.18 20.30
C GLU A 9 -2.15 -16.54 18.81
N GLN A 10 -2.17 -17.83 18.50
CA GLN A 10 -2.14 -18.33 17.13
C GLN A 10 -3.49 -18.14 16.44
N LEU A 11 -4.59 -18.32 17.19
CA LEU A 11 -5.93 -18.02 16.70
C LEU A 11 -6.07 -16.52 16.35
N ASN A 12 -5.58 -15.62 17.20
CA ASN A 12 -5.56 -14.18 16.92
C ASN A 12 -4.74 -13.85 15.66
N TYR A 13 -3.59 -14.50 15.49
CA TYR A 13 -2.77 -14.37 14.28
C TYR A 13 -3.53 -14.78 13.03
N PHE A 14 -4.25 -15.91 13.06
CA PHE A 14 -5.05 -16.37 11.92
C PHE A 14 -6.23 -15.45 11.61
N LYS A 15 -6.94 -14.95 12.63
CA LYS A 15 -7.99 -13.94 12.45
C LYS A 15 -7.45 -12.69 11.76
N PHE A 16 -6.36 -12.14 12.27
CA PHE A 16 -5.74 -10.94 11.69
C PHE A 16 -5.25 -11.18 10.26
N SER A 17 -4.69 -12.35 9.99
CA SER A 17 -4.27 -12.74 8.63
C SER A 17 -5.47 -12.81 7.67
N LEU A 18 -6.61 -13.30 8.15
CA LEU A 18 -7.84 -13.35 7.35
C LEU A 18 -8.34 -11.94 7.00
N ASP A 19 -8.32 -11.00 7.94
CA ASP A 19 -8.65 -9.59 7.69
C ASP A 19 -7.73 -8.99 6.61
N VAL A 20 -6.42 -9.17 6.78
CA VAL A 20 -5.40 -8.60 5.89
C VAL A 20 -5.48 -9.18 4.49
N LEU A 21 -5.69 -10.49 4.35
CA LEU A 21 -5.66 -11.18 3.06
C LEU A 21 -6.98 -11.10 2.28
N ASN A 22 -8.11 -10.98 2.98
CA ASN A 22 -9.42 -10.96 2.33
C ASN A 22 -10.08 -9.59 2.36
N GLU A 23 -10.15 -8.95 3.53
CA GLU A 23 -10.97 -7.77 3.71
C GLU A 23 -10.24 -6.49 3.26
N PHE A 24 -8.93 -6.39 3.50
CA PHE A 24 -8.17 -5.21 3.08
C PHE A 24 -8.17 -5.05 1.56
N PRO A 25 -7.85 -6.08 0.74
CA PRO A 25 -7.93 -5.95 -0.71
C PRO A 25 -9.32 -5.54 -1.20
N LYS A 26 -10.40 -6.11 -0.64
CA LYS A 26 -11.78 -5.75 -1.01
C LYS A 26 -12.07 -4.28 -0.72
N ALA A 27 -11.70 -3.81 0.47
CA ALA A 27 -11.88 -2.41 0.85
C ALA A 27 -11.10 -1.47 -0.08
N ILE A 28 -9.81 -1.74 -0.30
CA ILE A 28 -8.95 -0.90 -1.14
C ILE A 28 -9.42 -0.94 -2.60
N ARG A 29 -9.89 -2.08 -3.10
CA ARG A 29 -10.50 -2.17 -4.44
C ARG A 29 -11.70 -1.22 -4.58
N LYS A 30 -12.65 -1.30 -3.63
CA LYS A 30 -13.80 -0.40 -3.63
C LYS A 30 -13.37 1.08 -3.65
N VAL A 31 -12.38 1.42 -2.83
CA VAL A 31 -11.83 2.78 -2.76
C VAL A 31 -11.15 3.18 -4.07
N PHE A 32 -10.32 2.32 -4.66
CA PHE A 32 -9.69 2.57 -5.96
C PHE A 32 -10.73 2.89 -7.05
N LYS A 33 -11.80 2.08 -7.17
CA LYS A 33 -12.87 2.34 -8.14
C LYS A 33 -13.53 3.69 -7.89
N SER A 34 -13.81 4.03 -6.63
CA SER A 34 -14.36 5.34 -6.26
C SER A 34 -13.42 6.50 -6.61
N MET A 35 -12.12 6.34 -6.35
CA MET A 35 -11.10 7.33 -6.71
C MET A 35 -11.01 7.49 -8.22
N TRP A 36 -11.00 6.39 -8.96
CA TRP A 36 -11.03 6.37 -10.43
C TRP A 36 -12.24 7.11 -10.98
N GLU A 37 -13.44 6.78 -10.49
CA GLU A 37 -14.67 7.46 -10.87
C GLU A 37 -14.57 8.96 -10.62
N SER A 38 -14.26 9.36 -9.39
CA SER A 38 -14.22 10.78 -9.02
C SER A 38 -13.18 11.58 -9.82
N THR A 39 -12.05 10.96 -10.17
CA THR A 39 -10.95 11.62 -10.86
C THR A 39 -11.19 11.75 -12.36
N PHE A 40 -11.78 10.72 -12.97
CA PHE A 40 -11.86 10.60 -14.42
C PHE A 40 -13.25 10.80 -15.00
N ARG A 41 -14.33 10.78 -14.19
CA ARG A 41 -15.73 10.92 -14.65
C ARG A 41 -15.95 12.12 -15.58
N HIS A 42 -15.22 13.22 -15.37
CA HIS A 42 -15.37 14.44 -16.15
C HIS A 42 -14.51 14.48 -17.43
N ARG A 43 -13.68 13.47 -17.68
CA ARG A 43 -12.80 13.43 -18.87
C ARG A 43 -13.54 12.86 -20.08
N PRO A 44 -13.32 13.42 -21.28
CA PRO A 44 -13.76 12.79 -22.52
C PRO A 44 -13.18 11.37 -22.65
N GLY A 45 -14.04 10.40 -23.00
CA GLY A 45 -13.63 8.99 -23.10
C GLY A 45 -13.53 8.27 -21.75
N TYR A 46 -14.08 8.85 -20.67
CA TYR A 46 -14.19 8.17 -19.39
C TYR A 46 -14.93 6.83 -19.52
N GLN A 47 -14.35 5.80 -18.91
CA GLN A 47 -14.98 4.51 -18.70
C GLN A 47 -14.75 4.11 -17.23
N PRO A 48 -15.78 3.54 -16.57
CA PRO A 48 -15.61 2.86 -15.28
C PRO A 48 -14.51 1.80 -15.38
N TRP A 49 -13.87 1.48 -14.25
CA TRP A 49 -12.85 0.44 -14.27
C TRP A 49 -13.48 -0.93 -14.56
N ASP A 50 -13.20 -1.47 -15.75
CA ASP A 50 -13.76 -2.71 -16.29
C ASP A 50 -12.70 -3.69 -16.82
N ASP A 51 -11.43 -3.45 -16.49
CA ASP A 51 -10.27 -4.21 -16.99
C ASP A 51 -10.06 -4.21 -18.51
N SER A 52 -10.78 -3.38 -19.26
CA SER A 52 -10.53 -3.22 -20.68
C SER A 52 -9.13 -2.65 -20.97
N ILE A 53 -8.58 -3.02 -22.13
CA ILE A 53 -7.30 -2.49 -22.61
C ILE A 53 -7.34 -0.95 -22.68
N ALA A 54 -8.49 -0.36 -23.02
CA ALA A 54 -8.68 1.08 -23.09
C ALA A 54 -8.46 1.75 -21.72
N VAL A 55 -9.13 1.26 -20.67
CA VAL A 55 -8.99 1.80 -19.31
C VAL A 55 -7.58 1.58 -18.76
N ARG A 56 -6.99 0.41 -19.00
CA ARG A 56 -5.60 0.10 -18.60
C ARG A 56 -4.59 1.04 -19.28
N ASN A 57 -4.77 1.32 -20.56
CA ASN A 57 -3.92 2.26 -21.30
C ASN A 57 -4.12 3.70 -20.80
N LEU A 58 -5.35 4.09 -20.43
CA LEU A 58 -5.60 5.40 -19.83
C LEU A 58 -4.84 5.55 -18.50
N PHE A 59 -4.92 4.54 -17.63
CA PHE A 59 -4.17 4.50 -16.37
C PHE A 59 -2.66 4.55 -16.61
N LEU A 60 -2.13 3.73 -17.53
CA LEU A 60 -0.70 3.74 -17.84
C LEU A 60 -0.23 5.09 -18.40
N GLY A 61 -1.05 5.73 -19.24
CA GLY A 61 -0.79 7.06 -19.77
C GLY A 61 -0.69 8.11 -18.66
N THR A 62 -1.56 8.05 -17.64
CA THR A 62 -1.52 8.96 -16.49
C THR A 62 -0.38 8.68 -15.52
N GLU A 63 0.12 7.45 -15.47
CA GLU A 63 1.36 7.10 -14.76
C GLU A 63 2.64 7.58 -15.49
N GLY A 64 2.53 8.01 -16.75
CA GLY A 64 3.66 8.44 -17.57
C GLY A 64 4.33 7.30 -18.35
N GLY A 65 3.56 6.27 -18.70
CA GLY A 65 3.97 5.18 -19.58
C GLY A 65 4.61 3.97 -18.88
N LYS A 66 4.89 4.07 -17.58
CA LYS A 66 5.39 2.97 -16.75
C LYS A 66 4.71 3.01 -15.39
N THR A 67 4.40 1.84 -14.84
CA THR A 67 3.82 1.70 -13.50
C THR A 67 4.32 0.42 -12.85
N LYS A 68 4.38 0.41 -11.50
CA LYS A 68 4.66 -0.80 -10.71
C LYS A 68 3.42 -1.68 -10.53
N VAL A 69 2.25 -1.18 -10.90
CA VAL A 69 0.99 -1.92 -10.84
C VAL A 69 0.96 -2.97 -11.96
N PRO A 70 0.65 -4.25 -11.68
CA PRO A 70 0.62 -5.31 -12.69
C PRO A 70 -0.66 -5.23 -13.54
N THR A 71 -0.78 -4.20 -14.39
CA THR A 71 -1.95 -3.95 -15.24
C THR A 71 -2.19 -5.00 -16.32
N HIS A 72 -1.28 -5.96 -16.48
CA HIS A 72 -1.47 -7.12 -17.35
C HIS A 72 -2.37 -8.19 -16.70
N LEU A 73 -2.40 -8.25 -15.37
CA LEU A 73 -3.30 -9.13 -14.59
C LEU A 73 -4.69 -8.52 -14.47
N SER A 74 -5.68 -9.36 -14.15
CA SER A 74 -7.01 -8.89 -13.78
C SER A 74 -6.95 -8.04 -12.51
N TYR A 75 -7.85 -7.06 -12.41
CA TYR A 75 -7.98 -6.21 -11.23
C TYR A 75 -8.26 -7.00 -9.95
N ASP A 76 -9.00 -8.11 -10.08
CA ASP A 76 -9.30 -9.00 -8.95
C ASP A 76 -8.08 -9.83 -8.53
N GLU A 77 -7.04 -9.90 -9.36
CA GLU A 77 -5.78 -10.59 -9.07
C GLU A 77 -4.71 -9.67 -8.47
N TRP A 78 -4.96 -8.35 -8.40
CA TRP A 78 -4.01 -7.43 -7.78
C TRP A 78 -3.90 -7.71 -6.28
N ASP A 79 -2.68 -7.97 -5.81
CA ASP A 79 -2.40 -8.13 -4.38
C ASP A 79 -2.48 -6.79 -3.62
N CYS A 80 -2.32 -6.85 -2.30
CA CYS A 80 -2.33 -5.65 -1.46
C CYS A 80 -1.26 -4.64 -1.88
N THR A 81 -0.06 -5.09 -2.25
CA THR A 81 1.04 -4.22 -2.70
C THR A 81 0.64 -3.44 -3.96
N ALA A 82 0.12 -4.14 -4.96
CA ALA A 82 -0.37 -3.57 -6.20
C ALA A 82 -1.50 -2.56 -5.94
N LEU A 83 -2.41 -2.87 -5.02
CA LEU A 83 -3.51 -1.99 -4.65
C LEU A 83 -3.03 -0.72 -3.93
N PHE A 84 -2.03 -0.81 -3.04
CA PHE A 84 -1.40 0.38 -2.45
C PHE A 84 -0.69 1.23 -3.51
N GLN A 85 0.04 0.59 -4.43
CA GLN A 85 0.69 1.26 -5.55
C GLN A 85 -0.32 1.96 -6.46
N ALA A 86 -1.43 1.30 -6.77
CA ALA A 86 -2.49 1.81 -7.62
C ALA A 86 -3.30 2.94 -6.98
N THR A 87 -3.18 3.16 -5.67
CA THR A 87 -3.95 4.18 -4.94
C THR A 87 -3.06 5.33 -4.47
N ILE A 88 -2.49 5.26 -3.27
CA ILE A 88 -1.81 6.40 -2.64
C ILE A 88 -0.47 6.76 -3.30
N TYR A 89 0.15 5.82 -4.03
CA TYR A 89 1.39 6.05 -4.78
C TYR A 89 1.17 6.33 -6.27
N ALA A 90 -0.05 6.19 -6.79
CA ALA A 90 -0.33 6.39 -8.20
C ALA A 90 -0.33 7.88 -8.58
N ARG A 91 0.32 8.20 -9.71
CA ARG A 91 0.29 9.56 -10.28
C ARG A 91 -1.07 9.94 -10.83
N SER A 92 -1.88 8.94 -11.19
CA SER A 92 -3.27 9.08 -11.64
C SER A 92 -4.12 9.87 -10.66
N PHE A 93 -3.84 9.74 -9.36
CA PHE A 93 -4.55 10.42 -8.28
C PHE A 93 -3.75 11.58 -7.66
N ALA A 94 -2.66 12.00 -8.31
CA ALA A 94 -1.81 13.07 -7.79
C ALA A 94 -2.54 14.42 -7.75
N LEU A 95 -2.40 15.15 -6.64
CA LEU A 95 -2.98 16.47 -6.42
C LEU A 95 -1.90 17.54 -6.48
N PRO A 96 -2.24 18.81 -6.81
CA PRO A 96 -1.28 19.90 -6.77
C PRO A 96 -0.86 20.19 -5.32
N ASP A 97 0.44 20.36 -5.09
CA ASP A 97 0.98 20.92 -3.86
C ASP A 97 0.75 22.44 -3.79
N ARG A 98 1.19 23.09 -2.71
CA ARG A 98 1.06 24.56 -2.54
C ARG A 98 1.76 25.37 -3.64
N LYS A 99 2.70 24.77 -4.37
CA LYS A 99 3.44 25.38 -5.50
C LYS A 99 2.84 24.97 -6.85
N GLY A 100 1.76 24.19 -6.87
CA GLY A 100 1.11 23.69 -8.09
C GLY A 100 1.74 22.42 -8.68
N HIS A 101 2.78 21.85 -8.08
CA HIS A 101 3.36 20.61 -8.59
C HIS A 101 2.47 19.43 -8.23
N ARG A 102 2.21 18.54 -9.19
CA ARG A 102 1.44 17.31 -8.90
C ARG A 102 2.28 16.34 -8.10
N ARG A 103 1.77 15.95 -6.94
CA ARG A 103 2.39 15.01 -5.99
C ARG A 103 1.40 13.90 -5.68
N THR A 104 1.92 12.68 -5.47
CA THR A 104 1.07 11.55 -5.08
C THR A 104 0.42 11.82 -3.73
N LEU A 105 -0.65 11.11 -3.40
CA LEU A 105 -1.27 11.24 -2.08
C LEU A 105 -0.29 10.87 -0.96
N SER A 106 0.57 9.87 -1.20
CA SER A 106 1.64 9.51 -0.27
C SER A 106 2.63 10.66 -0.05
N ASP A 107 3.06 11.34 -1.12
CA ASP A 107 3.98 12.48 -0.99
C ASP A 107 3.37 13.64 -0.21
N LEU A 108 2.08 13.89 -0.40
CA LEU A 108 1.37 15.01 0.22
C LEU A 108 0.98 14.76 1.67
N TYR A 109 0.54 13.54 1.98
CA TYR A 109 -0.17 13.26 3.23
C TYR A 109 0.49 12.17 4.06
N VAL A 110 1.21 11.21 3.48
CA VAL A 110 1.82 10.12 4.24
C VAL A 110 3.25 10.48 4.67
N LYS A 111 4.13 10.77 3.71
CA LYS A 111 5.55 11.07 3.96
C LYS A 111 5.78 12.22 4.97
N PRO A 112 4.99 13.31 4.96
CA PRO A 112 5.19 14.40 5.92
C PRO A 112 4.99 14.02 7.39
N HIS A 113 4.18 12.99 7.67
CA HIS A 113 3.94 12.52 9.04
C HIS A 113 5.17 11.85 9.68
N LYS A 114 6.16 11.43 8.87
CA LYS A 114 7.44 10.83 9.33
C LYS A 114 7.23 9.76 10.41
N LEU A 115 6.26 8.88 10.20
CA LEU A 115 5.95 7.82 11.16
C LEU A 115 7.19 6.94 11.41
N PRO A 116 7.55 6.67 12.68
CA PRO A 116 8.60 5.73 13.00
C PRO A 116 8.27 4.32 12.51
N HIS A 117 9.32 3.54 12.26
CA HIS A 117 9.16 2.14 11.84
C HIS A 117 8.33 1.34 12.86
N GLY A 118 7.38 0.54 12.36
CA GLY A 118 6.50 -0.27 13.19
C GLY A 118 5.46 0.51 14.01
N LYS A 119 5.28 1.80 13.73
CA LYS A 119 4.22 2.62 14.33
C LYS A 119 3.07 2.85 13.36
N PHE A 120 1.92 3.14 13.95
CA PHE A 120 0.66 3.40 13.25
C PHE A 120 0.28 4.88 13.36
N HIS A 121 -0.63 5.32 12.50
CA HIS A 121 -1.22 6.65 12.62
C HIS A 121 -2.05 6.71 13.90
N THR A 122 -1.90 7.79 14.67
CA THR A 122 -2.74 8.02 15.86
C THR A 122 -4.18 8.36 15.49
N SER A 123 -4.37 8.98 14.33
CA SER A 123 -5.67 9.21 13.70
C SER A 123 -5.50 9.11 12.19
N VAL A 124 -6.47 8.47 11.53
CA VAL A 124 -6.56 8.44 10.06
C VAL A 124 -7.45 9.56 9.50
N VAL A 125 -8.12 10.32 10.37
CA VAL A 125 -8.99 11.44 9.98
C VAL A 125 -8.18 12.73 9.99
N SER A 126 -8.23 13.46 8.88
CA SER A 126 -7.63 14.78 8.76
C SER A 126 -8.21 15.75 9.80
N PRO A 127 -7.38 16.42 10.62
CA PRO A 127 -7.86 17.43 11.55
C PRO A 127 -8.59 18.59 10.87
N GLY A 128 -8.24 18.89 9.61
CA GLY A 128 -8.85 19.94 8.81
C GLY A 128 -10.03 19.48 7.94
N GLY A 129 -10.47 18.23 8.08
CA GLY A 129 -11.55 17.67 7.26
C GLY A 129 -11.17 17.43 5.80
N ASN A 130 -9.87 17.35 5.48
CA ASN A 130 -9.43 17.05 4.12
C ASN A 130 -9.70 15.57 3.81
N THR A 131 -10.60 15.33 2.86
CA THR A 131 -10.98 13.98 2.43
C THR A 131 -9.83 13.21 1.77
N ALA A 132 -8.98 13.89 0.97
CA ALA A 132 -7.85 13.24 0.30
C ALA A 132 -6.77 12.82 1.29
N GLU A 133 -6.53 13.64 2.32
CA GLU A 133 -5.64 13.29 3.43
C GLU A 133 -6.20 12.12 4.23
N THR A 134 -7.49 12.16 4.58
CA THR A 134 -8.17 11.09 5.33
C THR A 134 -8.10 9.76 4.57
N LEU A 135 -8.38 9.78 3.26
CA LEU A 135 -8.22 8.61 2.38
C LEU A 135 -6.78 8.10 2.38
N ALA A 136 -5.80 8.99 2.22
CA ALA A 136 -4.40 8.61 2.14
C ALA A 136 -3.90 7.95 3.44
N LEU A 137 -4.23 8.55 4.59
CA LEU A 137 -3.84 8.03 5.91
C LEU A 137 -4.55 6.71 6.22
N ALA A 138 -5.83 6.56 5.86
CA ALA A 138 -6.56 5.32 6.07
C ALA A 138 -6.02 4.17 5.21
N ILE A 139 -5.71 4.40 3.93
CA ILE A 139 -5.06 3.39 3.08
C ILE A 139 -3.68 3.04 3.62
N ASP A 140 -2.91 4.04 4.05
CA ASP A 140 -1.58 3.82 4.63
C ASP A 140 -1.64 3.05 5.96
N GLN A 141 -2.66 3.28 6.78
CA GLN A 141 -2.91 2.51 8.00
C GLN A 141 -3.11 1.02 7.71
N LEU A 142 -3.88 0.67 6.66
CA LEU A 142 -4.03 -0.72 6.21
C LEU A 142 -2.72 -1.30 5.68
N ARG A 143 -1.92 -0.49 4.96
CA ARG A 143 -0.58 -0.89 4.51
C ARG A 143 0.35 -1.20 5.67
N LEU A 144 0.36 -0.37 6.71
CA LEU A 144 1.18 -0.59 7.90
C LEU A 144 0.77 -1.87 8.64
N LEU A 145 -0.54 -2.12 8.80
CA LEU A 145 -1.06 -3.36 9.39
C LEU A 145 -0.66 -4.58 8.57
N ARG A 146 -0.82 -4.53 7.23
CA ARG A 146 -0.36 -5.59 6.33
C ARG A 146 1.14 -5.85 6.50
N ASN A 147 1.94 -4.79 6.53
CA ASN A 147 3.38 -4.92 6.70
C ASN A 147 3.75 -5.56 8.05
N SER A 148 3.01 -5.27 9.13
CA SER A 148 3.20 -5.96 10.41
C SER A 148 2.94 -7.47 10.32
N LEU A 149 1.99 -7.91 9.50
CA LEU A 149 1.80 -9.34 9.22
C LEU A 149 2.99 -9.94 8.48
N CYS A 150 3.41 -9.33 7.37
CA CYS A 150 4.50 -9.84 6.52
C CYS A 150 5.86 -9.86 7.23
N HIS A 151 6.09 -8.95 8.18
CA HIS A 151 7.32 -8.92 8.98
C HIS A 151 7.23 -9.73 10.27
N SER A 152 6.10 -10.38 10.56
CA SER A 152 5.96 -11.21 11.75
C SER A 152 6.85 -12.44 11.64
N THR A 153 7.78 -12.61 12.60
CA THR A 153 8.65 -13.79 12.67
C THR A 153 7.99 -14.97 13.38
N THR A 154 6.83 -14.74 13.99
CA THR A 154 6.03 -15.77 14.68
C THR A 154 4.59 -15.73 14.18
N SER A 155 3.92 -16.89 14.19
CA SER A 155 2.49 -16.99 13.91
C SER A 155 1.65 -16.77 15.17
N LYS A 156 2.00 -15.77 15.99
CA LYS A 156 1.41 -15.52 17.30
C LYS A 156 1.20 -14.02 17.53
N ILE A 157 0.00 -13.63 17.95
CA ILE A 157 -0.35 -12.26 18.32
C ILE A 157 -1.07 -12.29 19.67
N ASP A 158 -0.54 -11.58 20.66
CA ASP A 158 -1.21 -11.43 21.96
C ASP A 158 -2.52 -10.64 21.80
N LYS A 159 -3.45 -10.85 22.75
CA LYS A 159 -4.79 -10.26 22.68
C LYS A 159 -4.77 -8.72 22.62
N PRO A 160 -4.01 -7.99 23.47
CA PRO A 160 -3.90 -6.53 23.36
C PRO A 160 -3.43 -6.04 21.98
N THR A 161 -2.41 -6.67 21.40
CA THR A 161 -1.92 -6.31 20.07
C THR A 161 -2.97 -6.58 19.00
N PHE A 162 -3.65 -7.73 19.07
CA PHE A 162 -4.75 -8.06 18.18
C PHE A 162 -5.88 -7.02 18.24
N ASP A 163 -6.32 -6.67 19.45
CA ASP A 163 -7.40 -5.69 19.65
C ASP A 163 -7.02 -4.30 19.10
N GLN A 164 -5.76 -3.90 19.27
CA GLN A 164 -5.24 -2.66 18.69
C GLN A 164 -5.25 -2.71 17.15
N TYR A 165 -4.83 -3.83 16.56
CA TYR A 165 -4.81 -4.00 15.09
C TYR A 165 -6.22 -3.98 14.51
N THR A 166 -7.15 -4.70 15.14
CA THR A 166 -8.57 -4.70 14.77
C THR A 166 -9.15 -3.29 14.87
N GLN A 167 -8.88 -2.56 15.94
CA GLN A 167 -9.38 -1.19 16.10
C GLN A 167 -8.83 -0.25 15.02
N ASN A 168 -7.52 -0.32 14.73
CA ASN A 168 -6.88 0.45 13.67
C ASN A 168 -7.49 0.13 12.28
N ALA A 169 -7.77 -1.15 12.01
CA ALA A 169 -8.42 -1.57 10.77
C ALA A 169 -9.85 -1.01 10.68
N LYS A 170 -10.63 -1.06 11.77
CA LYS A 170 -11.99 -0.51 11.82
C LYS A 170 -12.01 0.99 11.58
N ASP A 171 -11.08 1.73 12.18
CA ASP A 171 -11.03 3.19 12.00
C ASP A 171 -10.64 3.57 10.58
N ALA A 172 -9.69 2.83 9.98
CA ALA A 172 -9.39 2.97 8.56
C ALA A 172 -10.63 2.65 7.68
N PHE A 173 -11.32 1.53 7.90
CA PHE A 173 -12.50 1.16 7.12
C PHE A 173 -13.61 2.21 7.20
N LYS A 174 -13.88 2.74 8.40
CA LYS A 174 -14.84 3.84 8.58
C LYS A 174 -14.43 5.08 7.80
N ALA A 175 -13.16 5.49 7.88
CA ALA A 175 -12.62 6.63 7.15
C ALA A 175 -12.71 6.44 5.62
N LEU A 176 -12.64 5.19 5.14
CA LEU A 176 -12.81 4.81 3.73
C LEU A 176 -14.28 4.65 3.30
N GLY A 177 -15.25 4.81 4.20
CA GLY A 177 -16.67 4.57 3.91
C GLY A 177 -17.00 3.09 3.64
N VAL A 178 -16.26 2.18 4.27
CA VAL A 178 -16.46 0.73 4.21
C VAL A 178 -17.05 0.25 5.54
N LYS A 179 -18.01 -0.67 5.47
CA LYS A 179 -18.62 -1.26 6.68
C LYS A 179 -17.58 -2.10 7.44
N THR A 180 -17.65 -2.07 8.77
CA THR A 180 -16.74 -2.84 9.63
C THR A 180 -17.30 -4.19 10.05
N ASP A 181 -18.54 -4.51 9.68
CA ASP A 181 -19.26 -5.72 10.11
C ASP A 181 -18.45 -7.02 9.90
N LEU A 182 -17.70 -7.10 8.81
CA LEU A 182 -16.87 -8.28 8.51
C LEU A 182 -15.62 -8.37 9.39
N ILE A 183 -15.00 -7.24 9.74
CA ILE A 183 -13.88 -7.20 10.69
C ILE A 183 -14.37 -7.64 12.08
N ASP A 184 -15.56 -7.18 12.48
CA ASP A 184 -16.18 -7.58 13.75
C ASP A 184 -16.53 -9.08 13.75
N ALA A 185 -17.05 -9.60 12.64
CA ALA A 185 -17.33 -11.02 12.48
C ALA A 185 -16.06 -11.88 12.57
N ILE A 186 -14.97 -11.46 11.91
CA ILE A 186 -13.68 -12.16 11.95
C ILE A 186 -13.09 -12.14 13.36
N GLY A 187 -13.18 -11.01 14.07
CA GLY A 187 -12.76 -10.90 15.47
C GLY A 187 -13.47 -11.90 16.39
N GLY A 188 -14.74 -12.19 16.12
CA GLY A 188 -15.58 -13.14 16.86
C GLY A 188 -15.37 -14.62 16.53
N LEU A 189 -14.55 -14.97 15.53
CA LEU A 189 -14.31 -16.38 15.16
C LEU A 189 -13.69 -17.17 16.32
N THR A 190 -13.88 -18.48 16.30
CA THR A 190 -13.38 -19.41 17.30
C THR A 190 -12.51 -20.46 16.62
N GLU A 191 -11.87 -21.33 17.41
CA GLU A 191 -11.04 -22.41 16.87
C GLU A 191 -11.79 -23.28 15.84
N SER A 192 -13.09 -23.55 16.05
CA SER A 192 -13.87 -24.37 15.12
C SER A 192 -14.02 -23.75 13.72
N ASP A 193 -13.83 -22.44 13.61
CA ASP A 193 -13.86 -21.71 12.34
C ASP A 193 -12.53 -21.77 11.58
N PHE A 194 -11.53 -22.45 12.13
CA PHE A 194 -10.21 -22.68 11.53
C PHE A 194 -9.89 -24.18 11.44
N PRO A 195 -10.66 -24.96 10.65
CA PRO A 195 -10.30 -26.35 10.37
C PRO A 195 -8.92 -26.43 9.68
N THR A 196 -8.24 -27.57 9.82
CA THR A 196 -6.85 -27.77 9.37
C THR A 196 -6.61 -27.36 7.91
N GLU A 197 -7.54 -27.65 7.00
CA GLU A 197 -7.38 -27.30 5.58
C GLU A 197 -7.45 -25.78 5.36
N GLN A 198 -8.29 -25.08 6.12
CA GLN A 198 -8.37 -23.62 6.07
C GLN A 198 -7.12 -22.98 6.65
N VAL A 199 -6.59 -23.51 7.75
CA VAL A 199 -5.30 -23.07 8.32
C VAL A 199 -4.18 -23.24 7.30
N ARG A 200 -4.07 -24.42 6.69
CA ARG A 200 -3.04 -24.71 5.69
C ARG A 200 -3.14 -23.79 4.48
N LYS A 201 -4.36 -23.52 4.00
CA LYS A 201 -4.59 -22.57 2.92
C LYS A 201 -4.17 -21.15 3.33
N LEU A 202 -4.57 -20.72 4.53
CA LEU A 202 -4.23 -19.40 5.06
C LEU A 202 -2.71 -19.22 5.19
N GLU A 203 -2.00 -20.21 5.71
CA GLU A 203 -0.52 -20.20 5.78
C GLU A 203 0.13 -20.07 4.40
N GLN A 204 -0.38 -20.77 3.40
CA GLN A 204 0.10 -20.65 2.02
C GLN A 204 -0.16 -19.24 1.46
N ASP A 205 -1.32 -18.65 1.74
CA ASP A 205 -1.67 -17.32 1.24
C ASP A 205 -0.87 -16.23 1.97
N ILE A 206 -0.60 -16.37 3.27
CA ILE A 206 0.35 -15.51 4.02
C ILE A 206 1.75 -15.59 3.40
N LEU A 207 2.22 -16.79 3.07
CA LEU A 207 3.53 -16.98 2.45
C LEU A 207 3.63 -16.31 1.07
N LYS A 208 2.58 -16.39 0.26
CA LYS A 208 2.52 -15.70 -1.03
C LYS A 208 2.56 -14.17 -0.84
N GLU A 209 1.75 -13.64 0.07
CA GLU A 209 1.71 -12.21 0.36
C GLU A 209 3.06 -11.69 0.88
N THR A 210 3.71 -12.46 1.76
CA THR A 210 5.05 -12.14 2.28
C THR A 210 6.09 -12.11 1.16
N ARG A 211 6.09 -13.11 0.27
CA ARG A 211 6.98 -13.12 -0.91
C ARG A 211 6.73 -11.95 -1.85
N ALA A 212 5.47 -11.57 -2.06
CA ALA A 212 5.13 -10.42 -2.90
C ALA A 212 5.64 -9.11 -2.28
N HIS A 213 5.53 -8.97 -0.97
CA HIS A 213 6.08 -7.84 -0.21
C HIS A 213 7.60 -7.78 -0.27
N ASP A 214 8.29 -8.90 -0.04
CA ASP A 214 9.75 -8.99 -0.09
C ASP A 214 10.27 -8.65 -1.48
N LYS A 215 9.68 -9.22 -2.53
CA LYS A 215 10.01 -8.90 -3.92
C LYS A 215 9.85 -7.41 -4.22
N PHE A 216 8.77 -6.79 -3.72
CA PHE A 216 8.57 -5.36 -3.90
C PHE A 216 9.68 -4.54 -3.21
N ILE A 217 10.13 -4.95 -2.03
CA ILE A 217 11.26 -4.29 -1.34
C ILE A 217 12.54 -4.46 -2.16
N GLU A 218 12.82 -5.65 -2.67
CA GLU A 218 14.00 -5.92 -3.52
C GLU A 218 14.00 -5.03 -4.77
N ASP A 219 12.86 -4.91 -5.46
CA ASP A 219 12.69 -4.04 -6.62
C ASP A 219 12.97 -2.57 -6.26
N VAL A 220 12.49 -2.10 -5.10
CA VAL A 220 12.74 -0.73 -4.61
C VAL A 220 14.22 -0.51 -4.29
N ILE A 221 14.89 -1.48 -3.65
CA ILE A 221 16.33 -1.40 -3.36
C ILE A 221 17.12 -1.31 -4.67
N SER A 222 16.76 -2.12 -5.67
CA SER A 222 17.40 -2.09 -6.98
C SER A 222 17.25 -0.72 -7.68
N ASP A 223 16.05 -0.13 -7.65
CA ASP A 223 15.80 1.20 -8.19
C ASP A 223 16.65 2.28 -7.49
N ILE A 224 16.79 2.20 -6.16
CA ILE A 224 17.61 3.13 -5.35
C ILE A 224 19.09 3.00 -5.73
N ASP A 225 19.60 1.78 -5.87
CA ASP A 225 20.99 1.54 -6.28
C ASP A 225 21.27 2.09 -7.68
N GLU A 226 20.33 1.93 -8.62
CA GLU A 226 20.45 2.51 -9.96
C GLU A 226 20.46 4.04 -9.91
N LEU A 227 19.60 4.65 -9.09
CA LEU A 227 19.57 6.10 -8.89
C LEU A 227 20.86 6.63 -8.27
N ASN A 228 21.39 5.97 -7.24
CA ASN A 228 22.66 6.36 -6.60
C ASN A 228 23.80 6.35 -7.63
N ARG A 229 23.91 5.29 -8.45
CA ARG A 229 24.91 5.22 -9.54
C ARG A 229 24.76 6.33 -10.58
N LYS A 230 23.53 6.81 -10.85
CA LYS A 230 23.29 7.93 -11.77
C LYS A 230 23.69 9.27 -11.14
N VAL A 231 23.36 9.48 -9.86
CA VAL A 231 23.74 10.68 -9.11
C VAL A 231 25.26 10.81 -9.06
N ASP A 232 25.98 9.73 -8.72
CA ASP A 232 27.45 9.73 -8.66
C ASP A 232 28.09 10.09 -10.01
N LYS A 233 27.54 9.57 -11.11
CA LYS A 233 28.00 9.90 -12.47
C LYS A 233 27.75 11.35 -12.85
N THR A 234 26.60 11.92 -12.47
CA THR A 234 26.26 13.31 -12.77
C THR A 234 27.11 14.28 -11.95
N ALA A 235 27.28 14.03 -10.63
CA ALA A 235 28.14 14.82 -9.77
C ALA A 235 29.59 14.84 -10.31
N SER A 236 30.14 13.68 -10.66
CA SER A 236 31.48 13.59 -11.26
C SER A 236 31.61 14.38 -12.57
N LYS A 237 30.56 14.44 -13.40
CA LYS A 237 30.58 15.19 -14.66
C LYS A 237 30.55 16.71 -14.43
N GLU A 238 29.77 17.18 -13.46
CA GLU A 238 29.69 18.59 -13.08
C GLU A 238 31.02 19.06 -12.48
N ASP A 239 31.64 18.26 -11.62
CA ASP A 239 32.97 18.53 -11.04
C ASP A 239 34.06 18.65 -12.12
N ILE A 240 34.07 17.74 -13.11
CA ILE A 240 35.01 17.79 -14.24
C ILE A 240 34.79 19.05 -15.09
N SER A 241 33.53 19.46 -15.30
CA SER A 241 33.21 20.68 -16.05
C SER A 241 33.66 21.93 -15.30
N MET A 242 33.52 21.95 -13.97
CA MET A 242 33.94 23.06 -13.14
C MET A 242 35.48 23.20 -13.12
N ILE A 243 36.20 22.09 -12.99
CA ILE A 243 37.67 22.06 -13.05
C ILE A 243 38.17 22.57 -14.42
N LYS A 244 37.53 22.16 -15.52
CA LYS A 244 37.88 22.65 -16.87
C LYS A 244 37.70 24.16 -16.99
N GLY A 245 36.59 24.71 -16.50
CA GLY A 245 36.35 26.17 -16.52
C GLY A 245 37.39 26.95 -15.71
N GLN A 246 37.77 26.44 -14.53
CA GLN A 246 38.82 27.04 -13.71
C GLN A 246 40.20 26.99 -14.39
N LEU A 247 40.50 25.89 -15.10
CA LEU A 247 41.74 25.78 -15.87
C LEU A 247 41.79 26.83 -17.00
N ASP A 248 40.70 26.97 -17.75
CA ASP A 248 40.60 27.91 -18.88
C ASP A 248 40.68 29.38 -18.44
N GLU A 249 40.26 29.70 -17.21
CA GLU A 249 40.45 31.03 -16.59
C GLU A 249 41.87 31.27 -16.07
N THR A 250 42.58 30.21 -15.66
CA THR A 250 43.94 30.31 -15.10
C THR A 250 45.01 30.48 -16.19
N PHE A 251 44.75 29.98 -17.40
CA PHE A 251 45.67 30.02 -18.55
C PHE A 251 45.33 31.10 -19.59
N LYS A 252 44.50 32.08 -19.23
CA LYS A 252 44.20 33.29 -20.01
C LYS A 252 45.03 34.47 -19.53
#